data_AF-A0A397STK2-F1
#
_entry.id   AF-A0A397STK2-F1
#
_cell.length_a   1.000
_cell.length_b   1.000
_cell.length_c   1.000
_cell.angle_alpha   90.00
_cell.angle_beta   90.00
_cell.angle_gamma   90.00
#
_symmetry.space_group_name_H-M   'P 1'
#
loop_
_entity.id
_entity.type
_entity.pdbx_description
1 polymer ?
#
loop_
_entity_poly.entity_id
_entity_poly.type
_entity_poly.pdbx_seq_one_letter_code
_entity_poly.pdbx_strand_id
1 'polypeptide(L)' 'MRFIKTDQTNQNNKTPYLKSRDRIYLKFDGDYILRSQDVTFEINEKLYQEVVGHKEKVGRDDEWQIEIK' A
#
# COMPACT_ATOMS: atom_id res chain seq x y z
N MET A 1 9.62 2.28 -8.15
CA MET A 1 8.57 2.42 -7.10
C MET A 1 7.84 3.76 -7.22
N ARG A 2 6.51 3.77 -7.15
CA ARG A 2 5.63 4.95 -7.28
C ARG A 2 4.48 4.87 -6.26
N PHE A 3 4.07 6.03 -5.76
CA PHE A 3 2.92 6.16 -4.84
C PHE A 3 1.70 6.69 -5.60
N ILE A 4 0.54 6.05 -5.44
CA ILE A 4 -0.70 6.43 -6.12
C ILE A 4 -1.77 6.69 -5.06
N LYS A 5 -2.21 7.95 -4.89
CA LYS A 5 -3.28 8.28 -3.92
C LYS A 5 -4.59 7.60 -4.31
N THR A 6 -5.26 6.97 -3.34
CA THR A 6 -6.56 6.30 -3.54
C THR A 6 -7.72 7.30 -3.42
N ASP A 7 -7.59 8.29 -2.54
CA ASP A 7 -8.58 9.32 -2.29
C ASP A 7 -8.53 10.45 -3.33
N GLN A 8 -8.87 10.16 -4.59
CA GLN A 8 -8.95 11.17 -5.65
C GLN A 8 -10.28 11.97 -5.66
N THR A 9 -10.91 12.19 -4.50
CA THR A 9 -12.16 12.97 -4.42
C THR A 9 -11.99 14.44 -4.78
N ASN A 10 -10.75 14.95 -4.80
CA ASN A 10 -10.43 16.30 -5.26
C ASN A 10 -9.49 16.24 -6.47
N GLN A 11 -10.00 16.52 -7.67
CA GLN A 11 -9.22 16.71 -8.91
C GLN A 11 -8.09 17.75 -8.79
N ASN A 12 -8.09 18.55 -7.71
CA ASN A 12 -7.10 19.60 -7.43
C ASN A 12 -5.88 19.17 -6.60
N ASN A 13 -5.79 17.92 -6.12
CA ASN A 13 -4.67 17.52 -5.27
C ASN A 13 -3.47 17.01 -6.10
N LYS A 14 -2.95 17.88 -6.99
CA LYS A 14 -1.69 17.69 -7.76
C LYS A 14 -0.43 17.98 -6.92
N THR A 15 -0.52 17.86 -5.60
CA THR A 15 0.63 18.13 -4.74
C THR A 15 1.71 17.08 -4.97
N PRO A 16 2.99 17.45 -5.22
CA PRO A 16 4.05 16.50 -5.53
C PRO A 16 4.52 15.68 -4.31
N TYR A 17 3.80 15.73 -3.20
CA TYR A 17 4.16 15.11 -1.92
C TYR A 17 2.95 14.44 -1.25
N LEU A 18 3.27 13.52 -0.33
CA LEU A 18 2.30 12.84 0.53
C LEU A 18 2.24 13.53 1.89
N LYS A 19 1.07 13.46 2.54
CA LYS A 19 0.84 13.91 3.91
C LYS A 19 0.52 12.72 4.80
N SER A 20 0.68 12.89 6.11
CA SER A 20 0.14 11.93 7.08
C SER A 20 -1.35 11.71 6.83
N ARG A 21 -1.79 10.46 6.97
CA ARG A 21 -3.14 9.95 6.67
C ARG A 21 -3.54 9.90 5.20
N ASP A 22 -2.67 10.29 4.26
CA ASP A 22 -2.92 10.00 2.85
C ASP A 22 -2.99 8.48 2.65
N ARG A 23 -4.01 8.02 1.94
CA ARG A 23 -4.16 6.62 1.51
C ARG A 23 -3.61 6.44 0.11
N ILE A 24 -2.83 5.38 -0.07
CA ILE A 24 -2.07 5.14 -1.28
C ILE A 24 -2.04 3.66 -1.67
N TYR A 25 -1.82 3.40 -2.95
CA TYR A 25 -1.26 2.16 -3.45
C TYR A 25 0.26 2.35 -3.65
N LEU A 26 1.06 1.38 -3.18
CA LEU A 26 2.49 1.31 -3.49
C LEU A 26 2.68 0.42 -4.72
N LYS A 27 3.12 1.04 -5.82
CA LYS A 27 3.36 0.35 -7.09
C LYS A 27 4.86 0.21 -7.35
N PHE A 28 5.33 -1.00 -7.54
CA PHE A 28 6.71 -1.28 -7.92
C PHE A 28 6.88 -1.40 -9.44
N ASP A 29 8.13 -1.47 -9.89
CA ASP A 29 8.44 -1.60 -11.31
C ASP A 29 7.94 -2.97 -11.81
N GLY A 30 7.42 -3.01 -13.04
CA GLY A 30 6.72 -4.18 -13.56
C GLY A 30 5.27 -4.33 -13.09
N ASP A 31 4.64 -3.25 -12.63
CA ASP A 31 3.20 -3.15 -12.28
C ASP A 31 2.75 -3.96 -11.06
N TYR A 32 3.67 -4.38 -10.19
CA TYR A 32 3.32 -5.02 -8.92
C TYR A 32 2.76 -4.01 -7.91
N ILE A 33 1.74 -4.41 -7.17
CA ILE A 33 1.14 -3.65 -6.07
C ILE A 33 1.46 -4.36 -4.75
N LEU A 34 1.82 -3.58 -3.73
CA LEU A 34 2.08 -4.10 -2.38
C LEU A 34 0.76 -4.42 -1.66
N ARG A 35 0.63 -5.66 -1.18
CA ARG A 35 -0.52 -6.17 -0.45
C ARG A 35 -0.10 -6.70 0.92
N SER A 36 -0.93 -6.45 1.93
CA SER A 36 -0.90 -7.15 3.20
C SER A 36 -2.09 -8.09 3.26
N GLN A 37 -1.88 -9.41 3.29
CA GLN A 37 -2.98 -10.39 3.21
C GLN A 37 -3.20 -11.13 4.53
N ASP A 38 -4.38 -11.72 4.70
CA ASP A 38 -4.75 -12.51 5.91
C ASP A 38 -4.08 -13.89 5.89
N VAL A 39 -2.75 -13.90 5.76
CA VAL A 39 -1.87 -15.07 5.77
C VAL A 39 -0.74 -14.77 6.74
N THR A 40 -0.40 -15.74 7.59
CA THR A 40 0.67 -15.59 8.59
C THR A 40 1.74 -16.68 8.43
N PHE A 41 2.95 -16.35 8.86
CA PHE A 41 4.08 -17.28 8.96
C PHE A 41 4.83 -17.06 10.28
N GLU A 42 5.57 -18.07 10.72
CA GLU A 42 6.28 -18.06 12.00
C GLU A 42 7.80 -17.91 11.79
N ILE A 43 8.42 -16.99 12.53
CA ILE A 43 9.87 -16.89 12.69
C ILE A 43 10.17 -16.72 14.17
N ASN A 44 11.00 -17.59 14.74
CA ASN A 44 11.41 -17.56 16.16
C ASN A 44 10.20 -17.46 17.12
N GLU A 45 9.22 -18.36 16.98
CA GLU A 45 8.01 -18.42 17.83
C GLU A 45 7.13 -17.16 17.77
N LYS A 46 7.33 -16.30 16.77
CA LYS A 46 6.52 -15.12 16.53
C LYS A 46 5.84 -15.19 15.17
N LEU A 47 4.53 -14.95 15.18
CA LEU A 47 3.72 -14.86 13.97
C LEU A 47 3.84 -13.47 13.35
N TYR A 48 3.98 -13.44 12.03
CA TYR A 48 4.03 -12.24 11.21
C TYR A 48 2.99 -12.36 10.10
N GLN A 49 2.41 -11.22 9.72
CA GLN A 49 1.56 -11.14 8.54
C GLN A 49 2.42 -11.09 7.28
N GLU A 50 1.99 -11.79 6.24
CA GLU A 50 2.66 -11.78 4.95
C GLU A 50 2.39 -10.50 4.16
N VAL A 51 3.45 -9.93 3.60
CA VAL A 51 3.41 -8.76 2.70
C VAL A 51 4.03 -9.16 1.37
N VAL A 52 3.26 -9.04 0.29
CA VAL A 52 3.64 -9.51 -1.06
C VAL A 52 3.43 -8.44 -2.12
N GLY A 53 4.16 -8.56 -3.24
CA GLY A 53 3.87 -7.84 -4.47
C GLY A 53 3.04 -8.70 -5.42
N HIS A 54 1.89 -8.21 -5.87
CA HIS A 54 1.01 -8.96 -6.80
C HIS A 54 0.61 -8.14 -8.02
N LYS A 55 0.10 -8.82 -9.06
CA LYS A 55 -0.45 -8.21 -10.30
C LYS A 55 -1.95 -8.40 -10.46
N GLU A 56 -2.59 -8.99 -9.46
CA GLU A 56 -4.03 -9.21 -9.43
C GLU A 56 -4.82 -7.89 -9.33
N LYS A 57 -6.15 -7.98 -9.42
CA LYS A 57 -7.03 -6.84 -9.24
C LYS A 57 -6.79 -6.20 -7.86
N VAL A 58 -6.69 -4.88 -7.87
CA VAL A 58 -6.49 -4.07 -6.67
C VAL A 58 -7.73 -4.09 -5.79
N GLY A 59 -7.54 -4.25 -4.48
CA GLY A 59 -8.55 -4.30 -3.44
C GLY A 59 -8.18 -3.51 -2.19
N ARG A 60 -8.92 -3.77 -1.10
CA ARG A 60 -8.75 -3.07 0.18
C ARG A 60 -7.41 -3.37 0.85
N ASP A 61 -6.94 -4.60 0.71
CA ASP A 61 -5.70 -5.10 1.31
C ASP A 61 -4.42 -4.53 0.67
N ASP A 62 -4.61 -3.75 -0.39
CA ASP A 62 -3.55 -3.10 -1.16
C ASP A 62 -3.39 -1.63 -0.77
N GLU A 63 -4.32 -1.08 0.01
CA GLU A 63 -4.32 0.32 0.47
C GLU A 63 -3.45 0.48 1.72
N TRP A 64 -2.55 1.46 1.67
CA TRP A 64 -1.66 1.82 2.76
C TRP A 64 -1.90 3.25 3.20
N GLN A 65 -1.90 3.49 4.51
CA GLN A 65 -1.99 4.83 5.08
C GLN A 65 -0.58 5.33 5.45
N ILE A 66 -0.27 6.56 5.06
CA ILE A 66 0.98 7.21 5.45
C ILE A 66 0.91 7.62 6.93
N GLU A 67 1.80 7.06 7.76
CA GLU A 67 1.97 7.43 9.16
C GLU A 67 3.33 8.14 9.33
N ILE A 68 3.31 9.46 9.57
CA ILE A 68 4.51 10.25 9.91
C ILE A 68 4.37 10.60 11.40
N LYS A 69 5.37 10.22 12.20
CA LYS A 69 5.49 10.55 13.62
C LYS A 69 6.46 11.70 13.83
#